data_AF-A0A2N8U1K4-F1
#
_entry.id   AF-A0A2N8U1K4-F1
#
_cell.length_a   1.000
_cell.length_b   1.000
_cell.length_c   1.000
_cell.angle_alpha   90.00
_cell.angle_beta   90.00
_cell.angle_gamma   90.00
#
_symmetry.space_group_name_H-M   'P 1'
#
loop_
_entity.id
_entity.type
_entity.pdbx_description
1 polymer ?
#
loop_
_entity_poly.entity_id
_entity_poly.type
_entity_poly.pdbx_seq_one_letter_code
_entity_poly.pdbx_strand_id
1 'polypeptide(L)'
;MKLTKISRWIWFWLALVLVASIILLIFIFNYKIEKTEKINLYIDSKNRMYLLGNNKLFYSLKQGQKIILKINEKAYNINISGIKILKDSAQIDFISYDDTLRQLLRKDMNIDGIIHLGETTLFELLFK
;
A
#
# COMPACT_ATOMS: atom_id res chain seq x y z
N MET A 1 -44.67 -37.29 15.84
CA MET A 1 -43.66 -36.48 15.10
C MET A 1 -42.55 -37.41 14.62
N LYS A 2 -42.44 -37.67 13.31
CA LYS A 2 -41.29 -38.39 12.76
C LYS A 2 -40.10 -37.43 12.78
N LEU A 3 -39.08 -37.72 13.58
CA LEU A 3 -37.79 -37.02 13.45
C LEU A 3 -37.23 -37.37 12.08
N THR A 4 -37.20 -36.37 11.19
CA THR A 4 -36.53 -36.44 9.90
C THR A 4 -35.06 -36.75 10.16
N LYS A 5 -34.64 -37.99 9.90
CA LYS A 5 -33.23 -38.38 10.05
C LYS A 5 -32.42 -37.66 8.98
N ILE A 6 -31.53 -36.76 9.42
CA ILE A 6 -30.60 -36.04 8.55
C ILE A 6 -29.70 -37.06 7.85
N SER A 7 -29.64 -36.98 6.52
CA SER A 7 -28.81 -37.85 5.69
C SER A 7 -27.32 -37.71 6.05
N ARG A 8 -26.57 -38.82 6.02
CA ARG A 8 -25.11 -38.81 6.23
C ARG A 8 -24.37 -37.86 5.28
N TRP A 9 -24.89 -37.66 4.07
CA TRP A 9 -24.35 -36.70 3.11
C TRP A 9 -24.45 -35.25 3.59
N ILE A 10 -25.55 -34.89 4.27
CA ILE A 10 -25.73 -33.55 4.83
C ILE A 10 -24.71 -33.30 5.94
N TRP A 11 -24.42 -34.31 6.77
CA TRP A 11 -23.35 -34.24 7.78
C TRP A 11 -21.97 -34.06 7.16
N PHE A 12 -21.67 -34.77 6.06
CA PHE A 12 -20.42 -34.60 5.33
C PHE A 12 -20.27 -33.18 4.78
N TRP A 13 -21.31 -32.65 4.13
CA TRP A 13 -21.31 -31.28 3.63
C TRP A 13 -21.18 -30.24 4.76
N LEU A 14 -21.87 -30.44 5.89
CA LEU A 14 -21.73 -29.59 7.08
C LEU A 14 -20.29 -29.57 7.59
N ALA A 15 -19.65 -30.74 7.71
CA ALA A 15 -18.25 -30.83 8.12
C ALA A 15 -17.32 -30.12 7.13
N LEU A 16 -17.55 -30.30 5.82
CA LEU A 16 -16.76 -29.65 4.77
C LEU A 16 -16.89 -28.13 4.83
N VAL A 17 -18.11 -27.60 4.97
CA VAL A 17 -18.36 -26.15 5.11
C VAL A 17 -17.70 -25.61 6.37
N LEU A 18 -17.73 -26.36 7.47
CA LEU A 18 -17.12 -25.95 8.73
C LEU A 18 -15.60 -25.86 8.61
N VAL A 19 -14.96 -26.84 7.98
CA VAL A 19 -13.51 -26.82 7.70
C VAL A 19 -13.15 -25.65 6.78
N ALA A 20 -13.89 -25.45 5.69
CA ALA A 20 -13.66 -24.34 4.77
C ALA A 20 -13.80 -22.98 5.47
N SER A 21 -14.79 -22.84 6.36
CA SER A 21 -15.01 -21.62 7.15
C SER A 21 -13.85 -21.34 8.10
N ILE A 22 -13.32 -22.36 8.77
CA ILE A 22 -12.14 -22.20 9.65
C ILE A 22 -10.92 -21.75 8.84
N ILE A 23 -10.66 -22.38 7.69
CA ILE A 23 -9.53 -22.01 6.81
C ILE A 23 -9.67 -20.56 6.34
N LEU A 24 -10.86 -20.15 5.91
CA LEU A 24 -11.14 -18.78 5.49
C LEU A 24 -10.89 -17.79 6.63
N LEU A 25 -11.32 -18.14 7.84
CA LEU A 25 -11.15 -17.28 9.02
C LEU A 25 -9.66 -17.12 9.35
N ILE A 26 -8.90 -18.22 9.37
CA ILE A 26 -7.43 -18.18 9.56
C ILE A 26 -6.78 -17.31 8.49
N PHE A 27 -7.20 -17.43 7.22
CA PHE A 27 -6.67 -16.63 6.13
C PHE A 27 -6.94 -15.12 6.33
N ILE A 28 -8.17 -14.74 6.68
CA ILE A 28 -8.55 -13.34 6.89
C ILE A 28 -7.71 -12.67 8.00
N PHE A 29 -7.39 -13.40 9.07
CA PHE A 29 -6.62 -12.87 10.20
C PHE A 29 -5.11 -12.91 10.00
N ASN A 30 -4.57 -13.92 9.30
CA ASN A 30 -3.12 -14.09 9.16
C ASN A 30 -2.54 -13.57 7.84
N TYR A 31 -3.34 -13.48 6.78
CA TYR A 31 -2.84 -13.02 5.50
C TYR A 31 -2.60 -11.51 5.55
N LYS A 32 -1.35 -11.13 5.32
CA LYS A 32 -0.91 -9.74 5.27
C LYS A 32 -0.96 -9.22 3.85
N ILE A 33 -1.54 -8.03 3.68
CA ILE A 33 -1.57 -7.26 2.45
C ILE A 33 -0.71 -6.01 2.62
N GLU A 34 -0.05 -5.64 1.55
CA GLU A 34 0.64 -4.35 1.45
C GLU A 34 -0.35 -3.18 1.47
N LYS A 35 -0.29 -2.35 2.51
CA LYS A 35 -1.04 -1.10 2.58
C LYS A 35 -0.34 -0.05 1.75
N THR A 36 -1.01 0.39 0.69
CA THR A 36 -0.49 1.42 -0.22
C THR A 36 -1.42 2.62 -0.27
N GLU A 37 -0.86 3.83 -0.37
CA GLU A 37 -1.62 5.07 -0.56
C GLU A 37 -1.14 5.82 -1.80
N LYS A 38 -2.10 6.40 -2.53
CA LYS A 38 -1.80 7.25 -3.68
C LYS A 38 -1.29 8.60 -3.19
N ILE A 39 -0.22 9.07 -3.79
CA ILE A 39 0.43 10.33 -3.45
C ILE A 39 0.68 11.17 -4.69
N ASN A 40 0.75 12.49 -4.50
CA ASN A 40 1.17 13.42 -5.55
C ASN A 40 2.46 14.10 -5.11
N LEU A 41 3.47 13.98 -5.94
CA LEU A 41 4.80 14.51 -5.71
C LEU A 41 5.05 15.64 -6.70
N TYR A 42 5.57 16.75 -6.21
CA TYR A 42 5.97 17.88 -7.03
C TYR A 42 7.48 18.09 -6.97
N ILE A 43 8.10 18.29 -8.11
CA ILE A 43 9.52 18.64 -8.22
C ILE A 43 9.62 20.14 -8.46
N ASP A 44 10.27 20.86 -7.55
CA ASP A 44 10.47 22.30 -7.69
C ASP A 44 11.55 22.66 -8.72
N SER A 45 11.68 23.96 -9.00
CA SER A 45 12.72 24.54 -9.85
C SER A 45 14.16 24.27 -9.39
N LYS A 46 14.36 23.82 -8.14
CA LYS A 46 15.65 23.42 -7.55
C LYS A 46 15.84 21.89 -7.56
N ASN A 47 15.01 21.13 -8.30
CA ASN A 47 15.02 19.67 -8.35
C ASN A 47 14.78 18.99 -6.99
N ARG A 48 14.08 19.65 -6.08
CA ARG A 48 13.69 19.06 -4.79
C ARG A 48 12.30 18.49 -4.92
N MET A 49 12.12 17.26 -4.44
CA MET A 49 10.85 16.58 -4.48
C MET A 49 10.07 16.88 -3.19
N TYR A 50 8.81 17.26 -3.35
CA TYR A 50 7.90 17.52 -2.25
C TYR A 50 6.68 16.64 -2.39
N LEU A 51 6.32 15.97 -1.31
CA LEU A 51 5.02 15.36 -1.16
C LEU A 51 4.01 16.45 -0.83
N LEU A 52 3.00 16.59 -1.69
CA LEU A 52 1.89 17.51 -1.52
C LEU A 52 0.66 16.73 -1.01
N GLY A 53 -0.12 17.32 -0.10
CA GLY A 53 -1.40 16.77 0.33
C GLY A 53 -1.57 16.57 1.84
N ASN A 54 -2.00 15.37 2.24
CA ASN A 54 -2.54 15.11 3.58
C ASN A 54 -1.45 15.15 4.67
N ASN A 55 -1.60 16.07 5.63
CA ASN A 55 -0.69 16.20 6.77
C ASN A 55 -0.44 14.88 7.51
N LYS A 56 -1.43 13.98 7.62
CA LYS A 56 -1.24 12.68 8.28
C LYS A 56 -0.22 11.81 7.56
N LEU A 57 -0.15 11.88 6.23
CA LEU A 57 0.81 11.12 5.44
C LEU A 57 2.23 11.60 5.70
N PHE A 58 2.45 12.92 5.84
CA PHE A 58 3.78 13.48 6.07
C PHE A 58 4.44 12.92 7.34
N TYR A 59 3.65 12.74 8.40
CA TYR A 59 4.13 12.16 9.66
C TYR A 59 4.23 10.63 9.65
N SER A 60 3.66 9.96 8.64
CA SER A 60 3.77 8.51 8.47
C SER A 60 4.98 8.07 7.64
N LEU A 61 5.63 9.02 6.96
CA LEU A 61 6.81 8.76 6.14
C LEU A 61 7.99 8.27 6.99
N LYS A 62 8.70 7.27 6.47
CA LYS A 62 9.92 6.72 7.09
C LYS A 62 11.08 6.68 6.11
N GLN A 63 12.29 6.90 6.62
CA GLN A 63 13.51 6.68 5.85
C GLN A 63 13.60 5.20 5.44
N GLY A 64 14.07 4.94 4.22
CA GLY A 64 14.14 3.61 3.60
C GLY A 64 12.83 3.11 3.01
N GLN A 65 11.73 3.86 3.17
CA GLN A 65 10.43 3.48 2.62
C GLN A 65 10.42 3.54 1.10
N LYS A 66 9.76 2.56 0.48
CA LYS A 66 9.67 2.43 -0.96
C LYS A 66 8.50 3.25 -1.50
N ILE A 67 8.77 4.05 -2.52
CA ILE A 67 7.78 4.79 -3.29
C ILE A 67 7.85 4.32 -4.74
N ILE A 68 6.69 4.12 -5.35
CA ILE A 68 6.54 3.82 -6.76
C ILE A 68 6.08 5.10 -7.46
N LEU A 69 6.93 5.67 -8.31
CA LEU A 69 6.57 6.79 -9.17
C LEU A 69 5.95 6.28 -10.46
N LYS A 70 4.86 6.90 -10.91
CA LYS A 70 4.24 6.60 -12.19
C LYS A 70 4.54 7.72 -13.18
N ILE A 71 5.37 7.44 -14.18
CA ILE A 71 5.77 8.41 -15.22
C ILE A 71 5.60 7.73 -16.58
N ASN A 72 4.86 8.36 -17.50
CA ASN A 72 4.62 7.85 -18.86
C ASN A 72 4.15 6.38 -18.86
N GLU A 73 3.16 6.06 -18.02
CA GLU A 73 2.59 4.72 -17.83
C GLU A 73 3.56 3.66 -17.27
N LYS A 74 4.81 4.02 -16.99
CA LYS A 74 5.80 3.15 -16.35
C LYS A 74 5.91 3.42 -14.86
N ALA A 75 6.20 2.36 -14.11
CA ALA A 75 6.40 2.39 -12.67
C ALA A 75 7.89 2.34 -12.33
N TYR A 76 8.35 3.28 -11.52
CA TYR A 76 9.74 3.40 -11.10
C TYR A 76 9.84 3.34 -9.59
N ASN A 77 10.71 2.47 -9.07
CA ASN A 77 10.92 2.32 -7.64
C ASN A 77 11.99 3.30 -7.16
N ILE A 78 11.66 4.08 -6.13
CA ILE A 78 12.61 4.90 -5.38
C ILE A 78 12.52 4.57 -3.89
N ASN A 79 13.63 4.80 -3.19
CA ASN A 79 13.66 4.71 -1.73
C ASN A 79 13.86 6.10 -1.13
N ILE A 80 13.12 6.40 -0.07
CA ILE A 80 13.32 7.64 0.70
C ILE A 80 14.66 7.57 1.42
N SER A 81 15.55 8.53 1.17
CA SER A 81 16.83 8.65 1.88
C SER A 81 16.79 9.70 2.99
N GLY A 82 15.92 10.70 2.87
CA GLY A 82 15.78 11.78 3.85
C GLY A 82 14.39 12.39 3.79
N ILE A 83 13.90 12.87 4.93
CA ILE A 83 12.59 13.51 5.04
C ILE A 83 12.74 14.80 5.83
N LYS A 84 12.20 15.89 5.31
CA LYS A 84 12.05 17.15 6.03
C LYS A 84 10.60 17.60 5.97
N ILE A 85 9.92 17.52 7.10
CA ILE A 85 8.53 17.95 7.24
C ILE A 85 8.49 19.49 7.26
N LEU A 86 7.65 20.06 6.41
CA LEU A 86 7.32 21.48 6.34
C LEU A 86 5.85 21.65 6.76
N LYS A 87 5.39 22.89 6.85
CA LYS A 87 4.05 23.20 7.38
C LYS A 87 2.92 22.52 6.60
N ASP A 88 3.02 22.53 5.27
CA ASP A 88 1.97 22.04 4.34
C ASP A 88 2.51 21.03 3.31
N SER A 89 3.75 20.56 3.48
CA SER A 89 4.38 19.60 2.59
C SER A 89 5.50 18.83 3.31
N ALA A 90 5.96 17.74 2.71
CA ALA A 90 7.18 17.08 3.15
C ALA A 90 8.18 17.06 2.00
N GLN A 91 9.37 17.64 2.22
CA GLN A 91 10.48 17.48 1.27
C GLN A 91 11.05 16.06 1.44
N ILE A 92 11.22 15.37 0.33
CA ILE A 92 11.73 14.00 0.26
C ILE A 92 13.03 14.00 -0.53
N ASP A 93 14.10 13.54 0.11
CA ASP A 93 15.31 13.14 -0.57
C ASP A 93 15.17 11.65 -0.91
N PHE A 94 15.57 11.25 -2.10
CA PHE A 94 15.41 9.88 -2.58
C PHE A 94 16.66 9.33 -3.23
N ILE A 95 16.76 7.99 -3.23
CA ILE A 95 17.75 7.23 -3.97
C ILE A 95 17.00 6.42 -5.04
N SER A 96 17.45 6.57 -6.28
CA SER A 96 17.02 5.74 -7.42
C SER A 96 18.19 4.88 -7.87
N TYR A 97 17.91 3.62 -8.18
CA TYR A 97 18.85 2.69 -8.83
C TYR A 97 18.67 2.66 -10.35
N ASP A 98 17.69 3.40 -10.87
CA ASP A 98 17.42 3.53 -12.31
C ASP A 98 17.92 4.89 -12.82
N ASP A 99 18.92 4.85 -13.71
CA ASP A 99 19.50 6.03 -14.34
C ASP A 99 18.54 6.71 -15.31
N THR A 100 17.59 5.96 -15.89
CA THR A 100 16.58 6.53 -16.79
C THR A 100 15.61 7.43 -16.04
N LEU A 101 15.30 7.10 -14.78
CA LEU A 101 14.42 7.92 -13.95
C LEU A 101 14.99 9.33 -13.78
N ARG A 102 16.30 9.47 -13.54
CA ARG A 102 16.94 10.80 -13.36
C ARG A 102 16.75 11.71 -14.57
N GLN A 103 16.70 11.15 -15.77
CA GLN A 103 16.49 11.93 -17.00
C GLN A 103 15.02 12.32 -17.20
N LEU A 104 14.09 11.53 -16.66
CA LEU A 104 12.66 11.78 -16.74
C LEU A 104 12.18 12.81 -15.71
N LEU A 105 12.85 12.91 -14.56
CA LEU A 105 12.56 13.89 -13.52
C LEU A 105 12.97 15.30 -13.99
N ARG A 106 11.98 16.11 -14.36
CA ARG A 106 12.17 17.51 -14.77
C ARG A 106 11.69 18.45 -13.67
N LYS A 107 12.17 19.70 -13.74
CA LYS A 107 11.71 20.81 -12.90
C LYS A 107 10.24 21.09 -13.15
N ASP A 108 9.57 21.58 -12.11
CA ASP A 108 8.18 22.02 -12.14
C ASP A 108 7.20 20.95 -12.65
N MET A 109 7.43 19.71 -12.22
CA MET A 109 6.68 18.54 -12.64
C MET A 109 5.89 17.94 -11.47
N ASN A 110 4.61 17.62 -11.72
CA ASN A 110 3.81 16.78 -10.84
C ASN A 110 3.92 15.31 -11.27
N ILE A 111 4.05 14.42 -10.29
CA ILE A 111 4.24 13.00 -10.47
C ILE A 111 3.29 12.28 -9.54
N ASP A 112 2.41 11.47 -10.13
CA ASP A 112 1.59 10.56 -9.36
C ASP A 112 2.45 9.40 -8.87
N GLY A 113 2.25 9.02 -7.61
CA GLY A 113 2.99 7.92 -7.01
C GLY A 113 2.12 7.09 -6.08
N ILE A 114 2.71 5.99 -5.62
CA ILE A 114 2.15 5.11 -4.62
C ILE A 114 3.20 4.91 -3.55
N ILE A 115 2.84 5.17 -2.30
CA ILE A 115 3.71 4.91 -1.16
C ILE A 115 3.25 3.65 -0.43
N HIS A 116 4.20 2.79 -0.08
CA HIS A 116 3.95 1.59 0.71
C HIS A 116 4.05 1.92 2.21
N LEU A 117 2.92 1.97 2.92
CA LEU A 117 2.82 2.37 4.34
C LEU A 117 3.12 1.23 5.32
N GLY A 118 3.23 0.00 4.82
CA GLY A 118 3.53 -1.21 5.59
C GLY A 118 2.59 -2.35 5.25
N GLU A 119 2.54 -3.34 6.13
CA GLU A 119 1.64 -4.50 6.01
C GLU A 119 0.43 -4.32 6.93
N THR A 120 -0.76 -4.69 6.46
CA THR A 120 -1.98 -4.80 7.27
C THR A 120 -2.64 -6.15 7.01
N THR A 121 -3.51 -6.61 7.91
CA THR A 121 -4.23 -7.88 7.69
C THR A 121 -5.46 -7.66 6.82
N LEU A 122 -5.94 -8.71 6.14
CA LEU A 122 -7.20 -8.67 5.40
C LEU A 122 -8.36 -8.20 6.29
N PHE A 123 -8.36 -8.66 7.55
CA PHE A 123 -9.35 -8.25 8.55
C PHE A 123 -9.36 -6.73 8.76
N GLU A 124 -8.20 -6.14 9.04
CA GLU A 124 -8.10 -4.69 9.25
C GLU A 124 -8.50 -3.89 8.01
N LEU A 125 -8.24 -4.41 6.81
CA LEU A 125 -8.62 -3.73 5.57
C LEU A 125 -10.13 -3.79 5.28
N LEU A 126 -10.79 -4.90 5.61
CA LEU A 126 -12.21 -5.10 5.31
C LEU A 126 -13.16 -4.55 6.37
N PHE A 127 -12.74 -4.51 7.64
CA PHE A 127 -13.64 -4.27 8.77
C PHE A 127 -13.28 -3.05 9.64
N LYS A 128 -12.25 -2.28 9.29
CA LYS A 128 -11.79 -1.12 10.08
C LYS A 128 -11.56 0.10 9.19
#